data_AF-R5YCZ4-F1
#
_entry.id   AF-R5YCZ4-F1
#
_cell.length_a   1.000
_cell.length_b   1.000
_cell.length_c   1.000
_cell.angle_alpha   90.00
_cell.angle_beta   90.00
_cell.angle_gamma   90.00
#
_symmetry.space_group_name_H-M   'P 1'
#
loop_
_entity.id
_entity.type
_entity.pdbx_description
1 polymer ?
#
loop_
_entity_poly.entity_id
_entity_poly.type
_entity_poly.pdbx_seq_one_letter_code
_entity_poly.pdbx_strand_id
1 'polypeptide(L)'
;MGKTKDVTTETTKEVCGTIFDDVFRTIAQKMPYLLIPLINEVFQTNYPEDIHFQQLRNEHYEKLGKIITDSILQIEDCTYHLECQSSLDGRMVIRMFEYDFSIALELAQKNNETFEIEFPQSCVLYIRNHREHSLPDYHEAIVKFADSQQILYRVPILRAQNYTVDSIFEKQLLILLPYHILRYESYLKNSGSNTKKLEQLLTDYQKISDALEQCTDDKKSALYIDIIILIEKIADYIIPKNNEKIRERLGDLMGGKILQLESERLREEGQKTERIRAIQNMISLGLTKEKILTKYSEEEYEEAVKTMLVEA
;
A
#
# COMPACT_ATOMS: atom_id res chain seq x y z
N MET A 1 44.83 -4.02 -34.38
CA MET A 1 44.85 -4.55 -33.00
C MET A 1 44.03 -3.62 -32.10
N GLY A 2 42.71 -3.79 -32.09
CA GLY A 2 41.81 -3.09 -31.17
C GLY A 2 41.40 -4.06 -30.07
N LYS A 3 41.75 -3.76 -28.82
CA LYS A 3 41.33 -4.56 -27.66
C LYS A 3 39.91 -4.16 -27.29
N THR A 4 39.03 -5.16 -27.31
CA THR A 4 37.73 -5.21 -26.66
C THR A 4 37.83 -4.75 -25.21
N LYS A 5 36.90 -3.88 -24.79
CA LYS A 5 36.49 -3.74 -23.40
C LYS A 5 35.02 -4.09 -23.33
N ASP A 6 34.79 -5.36 -23.06
CA ASP A 6 33.59 -5.86 -22.43
C ASP A 6 33.53 -5.25 -21.02
N VAL A 7 32.48 -4.49 -20.73
CA VAL A 7 32.07 -4.16 -19.37
C VAL A 7 30.54 -4.20 -19.34
N THR A 8 30.01 -5.41 -19.34
CA THR A 8 28.72 -5.72 -18.73
C THR A 8 28.89 -5.58 -17.22
N THR A 9 28.58 -4.38 -16.72
CA THR A 9 28.17 -4.22 -15.32
C THR A 9 26.71 -3.83 -15.34
N GLU A 10 25.85 -4.84 -15.43
CA GLU A 10 24.46 -4.75 -14.98
C GLU A 10 24.50 -4.44 -13.49
N THR A 11 24.38 -3.16 -13.15
CA THR A 11 23.90 -2.78 -11.83
C THR A 11 22.43 -3.16 -11.77
N THR A 12 22.12 -4.35 -11.26
CA THR A 12 20.82 -4.64 -10.64
C THR A 12 20.62 -3.61 -9.54
N LYS A 13 19.98 -2.49 -9.87
CA LYS A 13 19.43 -1.58 -8.87
C LYS A 13 18.25 -2.31 -8.24
N GLU A 14 18.50 -2.93 -7.09
CA GLU A 14 17.41 -3.25 -6.16
C GLU A 14 16.57 -1.99 -5.99
N VAL A 15 15.28 -2.08 -6.33
CA VAL A 15 14.31 -1.03 -6.04
C VAL A 15 14.19 -0.98 -4.52
N CYS A 16 14.97 -0.09 -3.89
CA CYS A 16 14.90 0.18 -2.47
C CYS A 16 13.57 0.90 -2.19
N GLY A 17 12.49 0.13 -2.06
CA GLY A 17 11.18 0.64 -1.69
C GLY A 17 11.22 1.32 -0.33
N THR A 18 10.58 2.47 -0.23
CA THR A 18 10.31 3.13 1.05
C THR A 18 9.11 2.47 1.74
N ILE A 19 8.93 2.70 3.05
CA ILE A 19 7.74 2.22 3.78
C ILE A 19 6.42 2.63 3.11
N PHE A 20 6.42 3.75 2.39
CA PHE A 20 5.25 4.25 1.68
C PHE A 20 4.88 3.36 0.50
N ASP A 21 5.89 2.94 -0.26
CA ASP A 21 5.71 2.07 -1.43
C ASP A 21 5.25 0.68 -0.97
N ASP A 22 5.77 0.20 0.17
CA ASP A 22 5.32 -1.04 0.80
C ASP A 22 3.86 -0.97 1.26
N VAL A 23 3.43 0.15 1.82
CA VAL A 23 2.02 0.37 2.21
C VAL A 23 1.12 0.38 0.99
N PHE A 24 1.48 1.12 -0.08
CA PHE A 24 0.69 1.16 -1.30
C PHE A 24 0.57 -0.23 -1.93
N ARG A 25 1.69 -0.93 -2.09
CA ARG A 25 1.73 -2.29 -2.63
C ARG A 25 0.93 -3.27 -1.77
N THR A 26 0.98 -3.12 -0.45
CA THR A 26 0.16 -3.94 0.47
C THR A 26 -1.33 -3.72 0.22
N ILE A 27 -1.76 -2.45 0.10
CA ILE A 27 -3.15 -2.13 -0.22
C ILE A 27 -3.54 -2.70 -1.59
N ALA A 28 -2.72 -2.45 -2.62
CA ALA A 28 -2.97 -2.91 -3.98
C ALA A 28 -3.08 -4.45 -4.06
N GLN A 29 -2.31 -5.20 -3.26
CA GLN A 29 -2.33 -6.66 -3.30
C GLN A 29 -3.41 -7.29 -2.40
N LYS A 30 -3.64 -6.72 -1.21
CA LYS A 30 -4.51 -7.35 -0.19
C LYS A 30 -5.90 -6.74 -0.12
N MET A 31 -6.03 -5.47 -0.51
CA MET A 31 -7.29 -4.72 -0.49
C MET A 31 -7.48 -3.96 -1.83
N PRO A 32 -7.35 -4.63 -2.99
CA PRO A 32 -7.38 -3.96 -4.30
C PRO A 32 -8.68 -3.20 -4.59
N TYR A 33 -9.79 -3.57 -3.96
CA TYR A 33 -11.07 -2.85 -4.08
C TYR A 33 -10.98 -1.39 -3.62
N LEU A 34 -10.02 -1.04 -2.75
CA LEU A 34 -9.76 0.35 -2.36
C LEU A 34 -9.19 1.21 -3.49
N LEU A 35 -8.74 0.59 -4.60
CA LEU A 35 -8.31 1.30 -5.81
C LEU A 35 -9.50 1.74 -6.68
N ILE A 36 -10.68 1.14 -6.52
CA ILE A 36 -11.85 1.46 -7.34
C ILE A 36 -12.35 2.90 -7.10
N PRO A 37 -12.52 3.38 -5.84
CA PRO A 37 -12.87 4.78 -5.60
C PRO A 37 -11.80 5.76 -6.11
N LEU A 38 -10.53 5.37 -6.06
CA LEU A 38 -9.42 6.17 -6.60
C LEU A 38 -9.53 6.29 -8.13
N ILE A 39 -9.82 5.19 -8.83
CA ILE A 39 -10.05 5.16 -10.28
C ILE A 39 -11.26 6.05 -10.64
N ASN A 40 -12.38 5.89 -9.93
CA ASN A 40 -13.57 6.74 -10.11
C ASN A 40 -13.26 8.22 -9.94
N GLU A 41 -12.51 8.59 -8.91
CA GLU A 41 -12.13 9.97 -8.64
C GLU A 41 -11.23 10.56 -9.73
N VAL A 42 -10.24 9.81 -10.22
CA VAL A 42 -9.27 10.31 -11.20
C VAL A 42 -9.88 10.37 -12.60
N PHE A 43 -10.51 9.29 -13.03
CA PHE A 43 -10.95 9.11 -14.42
C PHE A 43 -12.42 9.45 -14.64
N GLN A 44 -13.09 9.97 -13.61
CA GLN A 44 -14.51 10.35 -13.65
C GLN A 44 -15.42 9.19 -14.07
N THR A 45 -15.05 7.96 -13.67
CA THR A 45 -15.87 6.75 -13.82
C THR A 45 -16.81 6.60 -12.63
N ASN A 46 -17.74 5.63 -12.71
CA ASN A 46 -18.71 5.38 -11.66
C ASN A 46 -18.91 3.87 -11.42
N TYR A 47 -17.81 3.15 -11.25
CA TYR A 47 -17.84 1.72 -10.95
C TYR A 47 -18.45 1.47 -9.56
N PRO A 48 -19.34 0.48 -9.41
CA PRO A 48 -19.92 0.13 -8.12
C PRO A 48 -18.91 -0.60 -7.22
N GLU A 49 -19.20 -0.69 -5.92
CA GLU A 49 -18.33 -1.33 -4.92
C GLU A 49 -18.14 -2.83 -5.19
N ASP A 50 -19.12 -3.50 -5.80
CA ASP A 50 -19.11 -4.93 -6.13
C ASP A 50 -18.63 -5.22 -7.56
N ILE A 51 -18.01 -4.25 -8.22
CA ILE A 51 -17.46 -4.43 -9.57
C ILE A 51 -16.43 -5.57 -9.59
N HIS A 52 -16.51 -6.39 -10.63
CA HIS A 52 -15.50 -7.41 -10.87
C HIS A 52 -14.31 -6.78 -11.60
N PHE A 53 -13.11 -7.07 -11.15
CA PHE A 53 -11.87 -6.61 -11.75
C PHE A 53 -10.81 -7.70 -11.70
N GLN A 54 -9.80 -7.58 -12.56
CA GLN A 54 -8.63 -8.44 -12.59
C GLN A 54 -7.39 -7.64 -12.24
N GLN A 55 -6.57 -8.14 -11.31
CA GLN A 55 -5.25 -7.59 -11.06
C GLN A 55 -4.25 -8.24 -12.02
N LEU A 56 -3.52 -7.43 -12.78
CA LEU A 56 -2.49 -7.90 -13.71
C LEU A 56 -1.13 -8.01 -13.00
N ARG A 57 -0.17 -8.66 -13.66
CA ARG A 57 1.19 -8.78 -13.12
C ARG A 57 1.86 -7.41 -13.19
N ASN A 58 2.49 -7.03 -12.09
CA ASN A 58 3.25 -5.78 -11.98
C ASN A 58 4.70 -5.89 -12.50
N GLU A 59 5.08 -7.04 -13.06
CA GLU A 59 6.44 -7.32 -13.52
C GLU A 59 6.45 -7.56 -15.03
N HIS A 60 7.09 -6.65 -15.76
CA HIS A 60 7.28 -6.77 -17.20
C HIS A 60 8.76 -7.04 -17.50
N TYR A 61 9.02 -8.11 -18.26
CA TYR A 61 10.38 -8.50 -18.65
C TYR A 61 10.71 -7.91 -20.01
N GLU A 62 11.58 -6.91 -20.05
CA GLU A 62 12.08 -6.32 -21.29
C GLU A 62 13.52 -6.77 -21.62
N LYS A 63 13.92 -6.58 -22.88
CA LYS A 63 15.31 -6.86 -23.34
C LYS A 63 16.38 -6.04 -22.59
N LEU A 64 16.00 -4.95 -21.93
CA LEU A 64 16.89 -4.03 -21.20
C LEU A 64 16.78 -4.14 -19.68
N GLY A 65 15.94 -5.05 -19.16
CA GLY A 65 15.76 -5.28 -17.73
C GLY A 65 14.32 -5.55 -17.32
N LYS A 66 14.10 -5.66 -16.01
CA LYS A 66 12.79 -5.84 -15.41
C LYS A 66 12.17 -4.48 -15.08
N ILE A 67 11.00 -4.20 -15.64
CA ILE A 67 10.17 -3.06 -15.26
C ILE A 67 9.18 -3.53 -14.19
N ILE A 68 9.12 -2.80 -13.08
CA ILE A 68 8.20 -3.10 -11.97
C ILE A 68 7.31 -1.89 -11.78
N THR A 69 6.01 -2.09 -11.96
CA THR A 69 4.96 -1.11 -11.69
C THR A 69 4.36 -1.34 -10.30
N ASP A 70 3.67 -0.35 -9.76
CA ASP A 70 3.04 -0.47 -8.45
C ASP A 70 1.70 -1.22 -8.52
N SER A 71 0.85 -0.90 -9.49
CA SER A 71 -0.46 -1.55 -9.63
C SER A 71 -1.04 -1.43 -11.04
N ILE A 72 -1.49 -2.56 -11.58
CA ILE A 72 -2.24 -2.63 -12.84
C ILE A 72 -3.55 -3.39 -12.61
N LEU A 73 -4.66 -2.78 -13.00
CA LEU A 73 -6.01 -3.35 -12.89
C LEU A 73 -6.69 -3.34 -14.24
N GLN A 74 -7.47 -4.37 -14.51
CA GLN A 74 -8.40 -4.40 -15.62
C GLN A 74 -9.82 -4.45 -15.08
N ILE A 75 -10.63 -3.48 -15.50
CA ILE A 75 -12.06 -3.40 -15.18
C ILE A 75 -12.79 -3.32 -16.51
N GLU A 76 -13.61 -4.34 -16.79
CA GLU A 76 -14.23 -4.50 -18.12
C GLU A 76 -13.14 -4.49 -19.22
N ASP A 77 -13.31 -3.67 -20.26
CA ASP A 77 -12.35 -3.55 -21.36
C ASP A 77 -11.26 -2.48 -21.10
N CYS A 78 -11.27 -1.83 -19.93
CA CYS A 78 -10.33 -0.77 -19.59
C CYS A 78 -9.18 -1.28 -18.72
N THR A 79 -7.94 -0.97 -19.12
CA THR A 79 -6.74 -1.20 -18.30
C THR A 79 -6.36 0.09 -17.58
N TYR A 80 -6.13 0.00 -16.28
CA TYR A 80 -5.73 1.08 -15.40
C TYR A 80 -4.35 0.80 -14.83
N HIS A 81 -3.51 1.83 -14.78
CA HIS A 81 -2.16 1.75 -14.20
C HIS A 81 -1.97 2.88 -13.17
N LEU A 82 -1.62 2.50 -11.94
CA LEU A 82 -1.53 3.42 -10.81
C LEU A 82 -0.13 3.34 -10.20
N GLU A 83 0.57 4.47 -10.16
CA GLU A 83 1.87 4.61 -9.51
C GLU A 83 1.76 5.49 -8.26
N CYS A 84 2.41 5.09 -7.17
CA CYS A 84 2.47 5.85 -5.94
C CYS A 84 3.84 6.52 -5.80
N GLN A 85 3.85 7.83 -5.63
CA GLN A 85 5.08 8.61 -5.57
C GLN A 85 5.18 9.45 -4.30
N SER A 86 6.22 9.18 -3.51
CA SER A 86 6.50 9.91 -2.26
C SER A 86 7.42 11.12 -2.43
N SER A 87 8.11 11.25 -3.57
CA SER A 87 9.09 12.32 -3.82
C SER A 87 8.93 12.92 -5.22
N LEU A 88 9.28 14.19 -5.41
CA LEU A 88 9.34 14.74 -6.77
C LEU A 88 10.59 14.20 -7.46
N ASP A 89 10.41 13.29 -8.42
CA ASP A 89 11.41 13.03 -9.43
C ASP A 89 10.94 13.68 -10.73
N GLY A 90 11.82 14.43 -11.40
CA GLY A 90 11.50 15.11 -12.67
C GLY A 90 11.43 14.16 -13.87
N ARG A 91 11.43 12.84 -13.63
CA ARG A 91 11.43 11.79 -14.65
C ARG A 91 10.16 10.95 -14.60
N MET A 92 9.21 11.27 -13.73
CA MET A 92 8.01 10.48 -13.51
C MET A 92 7.25 10.26 -14.83
N VAL A 93 7.13 11.29 -15.67
CA VAL A 93 6.47 11.15 -16.98
C VAL A 93 7.18 10.16 -17.92
N ILE A 94 8.51 10.07 -17.85
CA ILE A 94 9.29 9.13 -18.66
C ILE A 94 9.06 7.70 -18.15
N ARG A 95 9.07 7.50 -16.82
CA ARG A 95 8.76 6.20 -16.21
C ARG A 95 7.35 5.75 -16.57
N MET A 96 6.36 6.63 -16.43
CA MET A 96 4.98 6.32 -16.82
C MET A 96 4.89 5.92 -18.29
N PHE A 97 5.56 6.66 -19.18
CA PHE A 97 5.55 6.34 -20.60
C PHE A 97 6.19 4.97 -20.89
N GLU A 98 7.34 4.66 -20.27
CA GLU A 98 7.98 3.35 -20.38
C GLU A 98 7.03 2.25 -19.90
N TYR A 99 6.44 2.41 -18.72
CA TYR A 99 5.57 1.41 -18.10
C TYR A 99 4.31 1.18 -18.93
N ASP A 100 3.62 2.26 -19.31
CA ASP A 100 2.41 2.20 -20.12
C ASP A 100 2.67 1.55 -21.49
N PHE A 101 3.83 1.84 -22.09
CA PHE A 101 4.20 1.22 -23.35
C PHE A 101 4.46 -0.28 -23.19
N SER A 102 5.15 -0.71 -22.12
CA SER A 102 5.33 -2.14 -21.82
C SER A 102 3.99 -2.85 -21.62
N ILE A 103 3.07 -2.25 -20.86
CA ILE A 103 1.71 -2.77 -20.64
C ILE A 103 0.95 -2.87 -21.97
N ALA A 104 0.98 -1.81 -22.77
CA ALA A 104 0.30 -1.75 -24.06
C ALA A 104 0.83 -2.80 -25.05
N LEU A 105 2.14 -3.05 -25.05
CA LEU A 105 2.74 -4.10 -25.88
C LEU A 105 2.37 -5.51 -25.42
N GLU A 106 2.28 -5.75 -24.11
CA GLU A 106 1.86 -7.05 -23.56
C GLU A 106 0.40 -7.35 -23.90
N LEU A 107 -0.45 -6.33 -23.90
CA LEU A 107 -1.88 -6.45 -24.19
C LEU A 107 -2.25 -6.28 -25.67
N ALA A 108 -1.27 -5.96 -26.53
CA ALA A 108 -1.50 -5.67 -27.94
C ALA A 108 -2.20 -6.83 -28.66
N GLN A 109 -3.28 -6.51 -29.37
CA GLN A 109 -4.07 -7.49 -30.10
C GLN A 109 -3.92 -7.30 -31.61
N LYS A 110 -3.94 -8.40 -32.34
CA LYS A 110 -3.92 -8.36 -33.81
C LYS A 110 -5.36 -8.31 -34.32
N ASN A 111 -5.72 -7.21 -34.96
CA ASN A 111 -6.99 -7.06 -35.66
C ASN A 111 -6.74 -7.07 -37.18
N ASN A 112 -7.11 -8.17 -37.84
CA ASN A 112 -6.76 -8.47 -39.23
C ASN A 112 -5.24 -8.48 -39.47
N GLU A 113 -4.71 -7.53 -40.24
CA GLU A 113 -3.28 -7.38 -40.53
C GLU A 113 -2.59 -6.30 -39.67
N THR A 114 -3.37 -5.56 -38.87
CA THR A 114 -2.87 -4.45 -38.05
C THR A 114 -2.84 -4.86 -36.58
N PHE A 115 -1.80 -4.45 -35.86
CA PHE A 115 -1.78 -4.54 -34.40
C PHE A 115 -2.37 -3.28 -33.80
N GLU A 116 -3.26 -3.44 -32.84
CA GLU A 116 -3.79 -2.37 -32.01
C GLU A 116 -3.02 -2.38 -30.68
N ILE A 117 -2.38 -1.26 -30.38
CA ILE A 117 -1.59 -1.04 -29.15
C ILE A 117 -2.29 0.07 -28.39
N GLU A 118 -3.01 -0.30 -27.34
CA GLU A 118 -3.78 0.62 -26.52
C GLU A 118 -3.05 0.87 -25.19
N PHE A 119 -2.80 2.14 -24.89
CA PHE A 119 -2.18 2.55 -23.64
C PHE A 119 -3.20 2.48 -22.49
N PRO A 120 -2.79 2.09 -21.28
CA PRO A 120 -3.66 2.10 -20.11
C PRO A 120 -4.08 3.52 -19.70
N GLN A 121 -5.17 3.61 -18.95
CA GLN A 121 -5.60 4.80 -18.22
C GLN A 121 -4.74 4.95 -16.96
N SER A 122 -3.76 5.85 -17.01
CA SER A 122 -2.70 5.90 -16.01
C SER A 122 -2.81 7.08 -15.06
N CYS A 123 -2.39 6.92 -13.79
CA CYS A 123 -2.37 7.99 -12.80
C CYS A 123 -1.16 7.88 -11.87
N VAL A 124 -0.65 9.04 -11.45
CA VAL A 124 0.35 9.12 -10.36
C VAL A 124 -0.29 9.71 -9.10
N LEU A 125 -0.30 8.92 -8.03
CA LEU A 125 -0.70 9.32 -6.68
C LEU A 125 0.49 9.94 -5.93
N TYR A 126 0.44 11.24 -5.69
CA TYR A 126 1.39 11.93 -4.82
C TYR A 126 0.89 11.95 -3.37
N ILE A 127 1.59 11.23 -2.50
CA ILE A 127 1.20 11.10 -1.09
C ILE A 127 1.72 12.23 -0.20
N ARG A 128 2.76 12.97 -0.63
CA ARG A 128 3.36 14.08 0.11
C ARG A 128 2.97 15.45 -0.44
N ASN A 129 3.01 16.44 0.45
CA ASN A 129 2.83 17.84 0.07
C ASN A 129 4.18 18.44 -0.34
N HIS A 130 4.35 18.70 -1.64
CA HIS A 130 5.54 19.37 -2.14
C HIS A 130 5.27 20.88 -2.16
N ARG A 131 5.86 21.61 -1.21
CA ARG A 131 5.64 23.06 -1.01
C ARG A 131 6.37 23.93 -2.02
N GLU A 132 7.31 23.37 -2.77
CA GLU A 132 8.00 24.07 -3.85
C GLU A 132 7.35 23.68 -5.17
N HIS A 133 6.68 24.66 -5.76
CA HIS A 133 5.91 24.57 -7.01
C HIS A 133 4.58 23.82 -6.84
N SER A 134 3.47 24.51 -7.12
CA SER A 134 2.20 23.83 -7.38
C SER A 134 2.48 22.78 -8.45
N LEU A 135 2.49 21.50 -8.05
CA LEU A 135 2.49 20.39 -9.00
C LEU A 135 1.48 20.73 -10.12
N PRO A 136 1.77 20.43 -11.38
CA PRO A 136 0.75 20.51 -12.42
C PRO A 136 -0.36 19.48 -12.15
N ASP A 137 -1.48 19.60 -12.86
CA ASP A 137 -2.55 18.59 -12.80
C ASP A 137 -2.17 17.33 -13.60
N TYR A 138 -1.16 17.43 -14.46
CA TYR A 138 -0.68 16.36 -15.32
C TYR A 138 0.84 16.34 -15.41
N HIS A 139 1.40 15.13 -15.50
CA HIS A 139 2.70 14.90 -16.11
C HIS A 139 2.54 14.86 -17.63
N GLU A 140 3.41 15.58 -18.35
CA GLU A 140 3.28 15.73 -19.80
C GLU A 140 4.59 15.43 -20.54
N ALA A 141 4.49 14.71 -21.65
CA ALA A 141 5.58 14.49 -22.60
C ALA A 141 5.07 14.61 -24.03
N ILE A 142 5.89 15.17 -24.92
CA ILE A 142 5.59 15.22 -26.35
C ILE A 142 6.43 14.14 -27.04
N VAL A 143 5.77 13.11 -27.54
CA VAL A 143 6.38 12.05 -28.35
C VAL A 143 6.37 12.50 -29.79
N LYS A 144 7.55 12.50 -30.44
CA LYS A 144 7.71 12.90 -31.84
C LYS A 144 8.19 11.71 -32.67
N PHE A 145 7.43 11.37 -33.69
CA PHE A 145 7.75 10.28 -34.62
C PHE A 145 8.54 10.80 -35.83
N ALA A 146 9.27 9.90 -36.50
CA ALA A 146 10.14 10.24 -37.62
C ALA A 146 9.37 10.80 -38.85
N ASP A 147 8.09 10.46 -38.97
CA ASP A 147 7.17 10.97 -39.98
C ASP A 147 6.54 12.33 -39.60
N SER A 148 7.07 12.98 -38.55
CA SER A 148 6.60 14.26 -37.99
C SER A 148 5.27 14.21 -37.24
N GLN A 149 4.65 13.03 -37.06
CA GLN A 149 3.53 12.91 -36.13
C GLN A 149 3.98 13.23 -34.70
N GLN A 150 3.10 13.87 -33.94
CA GLN A 150 3.33 14.19 -32.54
C GLN A 150 2.14 13.81 -31.70
N ILE A 151 2.41 13.22 -30.54
CA ILE A 151 1.40 12.89 -29.54
C ILE A 151 1.78 13.57 -28.24
N LEU A 152 0.83 14.29 -27.64
CA LEU A 152 0.94 14.78 -26.28
C LEU A 152 0.48 13.68 -25.34
N TYR A 153 1.44 13.03 -24.70
CA TYR A 153 1.20 12.04 -23.65
C TYR A 153 0.98 12.75 -22.32
N ARG A 154 -0.14 12.45 -21.64
CA ARG A 154 -0.55 13.07 -20.38
C ARG A 154 -0.91 12.03 -19.36
N VAL A 155 -0.44 12.22 -18.12
CA VAL A 155 -0.78 11.37 -16.99
C VAL A 155 -1.33 12.25 -15.86
N PRO A 156 -2.60 12.11 -15.43
CA PRO A 156 -3.16 12.86 -14.33
C PRO A 156 -2.43 12.61 -13.01
N ILE A 157 -2.37 13.66 -12.19
CA ILE A 157 -1.76 13.66 -10.86
C ILE A 157 -2.85 13.79 -9.80
N LEU A 158 -2.99 12.77 -8.94
CA LEU A 158 -3.82 12.87 -7.73
C LEU A 158 -2.95 13.18 -6.52
N ARG A 159 -3.37 14.16 -5.70
CA ARG A 159 -2.63 14.56 -4.49
C ARG A 159 -3.41 14.16 -3.27
N ALA A 160 -2.89 13.20 -2.50
CA ALA A 160 -3.55 12.72 -1.28
C ALA A 160 -3.85 13.87 -0.30
N GLN A 161 -2.94 14.85 -0.24
CA GLN A 161 -3.00 15.98 0.70
C GLN A 161 -4.05 17.05 0.34
N ASN A 162 -4.71 16.93 -0.81
CA ASN A 162 -5.83 17.81 -1.18
C ASN A 162 -7.15 17.38 -0.53
N TYR A 163 -7.21 16.19 0.05
CA TYR A 163 -8.41 15.64 0.66
C TYR A 163 -8.43 15.88 2.16
N THR A 164 -9.59 16.30 2.68
CA THR A 164 -9.84 16.34 4.12
C THR A 164 -10.29 14.96 4.58
N VAL A 165 -10.27 14.70 5.90
CA VAL A 165 -10.84 13.46 6.44
C VAL A 165 -12.29 13.28 5.98
N ASP A 166 -13.08 14.35 6.04
CA ASP A 166 -14.49 14.32 5.63
C ASP A 166 -14.65 13.96 4.14
N SER A 167 -13.84 14.56 3.25
CA SER A 167 -13.93 14.26 1.82
C SER A 167 -13.38 12.88 1.45
N ILE A 168 -12.43 12.33 2.23
CA ILE A 168 -11.97 10.95 2.09
C ILE A 168 -13.14 9.98 2.32
N PHE A 169 -13.89 10.15 3.41
CA PHE A 169 -15.02 9.28 3.70
C PHE A 169 -16.20 9.50 2.75
N GLU A 170 -16.54 10.75 2.39
CA GLU A 170 -17.60 11.03 1.40
C GLU A 170 -17.32 10.37 0.05
N LYS A 171 -16.06 10.38 -0.41
CA LYS A 171 -15.65 9.80 -1.69
C LYS A 171 -15.17 8.35 -1.59
N GLN A 172 -15.24 7.73 -0.40
CA GLN A 172 -14.71 6.38 -0.12
C GLN A 172 -13.22 6.20 -0.50
N LEU A 173 -12.42 7.27 -0.45
CA LEU A 173 -10.99 7.25 -0.78
C LEU A 173 -10.14 6.71 0.38
N LEU A 174 -10.57 5.63 1.01
CA LEU A 174 -9.96 5.11 2.25
C LEU A 174 -8.48 4.75 2.09
N ILE A 175 -8.03 4.45 0.85
CA ILE A 175 -6.61 4.28 0.50
C ILE A 175 -5.73 5.47 0.90
N LEU A 176 -6.30 6.68 1.04
CA LEU A 176 -5.57 7.88 1.40
C LEU A 176 -5.35 8.03 2.91
N LEU A 177 -6.11 7.31 3.75
CA LEU A 177 -6.04 7.45 5.21
C LEU A 177 -4.64 7.18 5.81
N PRO A 178 -3.90 6.13 5.40
CA PRO A 178 -2.53 5.89 5.88
C PRO A 178 -1.59 7.07 5.64
N TYR A 179 -1.80 7.81 4.55
CA TYR A 179 -0.94 8.92 4.14
C TYR A 179 -1.37 10.28 4.71
N HIS A 180 -2.54 10.38 5.34
CA HIS A 180 -3.05 11.65 5.88
C HIS A 180 -2.11 12.27 6.90
N ILE A 181 -1.39 11.44 7.67
CA ILE A 181 -0.40 11.89 8.65
C ILE A 181 0.73 12.74 8.03
N LEU A 182 1.02 12.54 6.73
CA LEU A 182 2.10 13.25 6.04
C LEU A 182 1.83 14.74 5.92
N ARG A 183 0.58 15.19 6.06
CA ARG A 183 0.22 16.62 6.20
C ARG A 183 0.95 17.29 7.37
N TYR A 184 1.25 16.51 8.40
CA TYR A 184 1.88 16.93 9.64
C TYR A 184 3.36 16.59 9.70
N GLU A 185 3.95 15.98 8.66
CA GLU A 185 5.34 15.45 8.68
C GLU A 185 6.37 16.49 9.16
N SER A 186 6.30 17.72 8.62
CA SER A 186 7.18 18.82 9.04
C SER A 186 6.98 19.22 10.51
N TYR A 187 5.76 19.13 11.05
CA TYR A 187 5.49 19.39 12.45
C TYR A 187 6.00 18.27 13.35
N LEU A 188 5.74 17.02 12.97
CA LEU A 188 6.13 15.81 13.71
C LEU A 188 7.65 15.68 13.82
N LYS A 189 8.39 16.00 12.76
CA LYS A 189 9.87 15.91 12.73
C LYS A 189 10.58 17.00 13.54
N ASN A 190 10.01 18.20 13.62
CA ASN A 190 10.70 19.36 14.17
C ASN A 190 10.42 19.62 15.67
N SER A 191 9.74 18.70 16.37
CA SER A 191 9.49 18.77 17.83
C SER A 191 9.01 20.14 18.34
N GLY A 192 8.30 20.88 17.49
CA GLY A 192 7.91 22.26 17.78
C GLY A 192 6.66 22.31 18.65
N SER A 193 6.60 23.29 19.56
CA SER A 193 5.46 23.63 20.43
C SER A 193 4.22 24.15 19.67
N ASN A 194 3.97 23.69 18.45
CA ASN A 194 2.83 24.10 17.64
C ASN A 194 1.55 23.37 18.09
N THR A 195 0.96 23.87 19.17
CA THR A 195 -0.27 23.34 19.78
C THR A 195 -1.42 23.26 18.78
N LYS A 196 -1.57 24.26 17.91
CA LYS A 196 -2.62 24.27 16.88
C LYS A 196 -2.50 23.09 15.91
N LYS A 197 -1.29 22.75 15.45
CA LYS A 197 -1.08 21.59 14.58
C LYS A 197 -1.29 20.27 15.31
N LEU A 198 -0.93 20.21 16.59
CA LEU A 198 -1.23 19.04 17.42
C LEU A 198 -2.73 18.82 17.56
N GLU A 199 -3.48 19.88 17.88
CA GLU A 199 -4.94 19.82 17.99
C GLU A 199 -5.59 19.40 16.67
N GLN A 200 -5.13 19.95 15.54
CA GLN A 200 -5.59 19.55 14.22
C GLN A 200 -5.30 18.07 13.91
N LEU A 201 -4.08 17.60 14.20
CA LEU A 201 -3.70 16.20 14.03
C LEU A 201 -4.64 15.29 14.82
N LEU A 202 -4.79 15.56 16.11
CA LEU A 202 -5.59 14.71 17.00
C LEU A 202 -7.09 14.77 16.67
N THR A 203 -7.58 15.92 16.20
CA THR A 203 -8.97 16.06 15.72
C THR A 203 -9.19 15.21 14.48
N ASP A 204 -8.28 15.27 13.50
CA ASP A 204 -8.37 14.47 12.28
C ASP A 204 -8.32 12.98 12.62
N TYR A 205 -7.44 12.56 13.54
CA TYR A 205 -7.33 11.16 13.95
C TYR A 205 -8.50 10.67 14.81
N GLN A 206 -9.08 11.52 15.65
CA GLN A 206 -10.33 11.18 16.34
C GLN A 206 -11.47 10.98 15.34
N LYS A 207 -11.60 11.85 14.33
CA LYS A 207 -12.60 11.70 13.27
C LYS A 207 -12.42 10.40 12.49
N ILE A 208 -11.16 10.06 12.16
CA ILE A 208 -10.84 8.79 11.50
C ILE A 208 -11.28 7.63 12.39
N SER A 209 -10.86 7.59 13.65
CA SER A 209 -11.26 6.54 14.60
C SER A 209 -12.79 6.41 14.71
N ASP A 210 -13.49 7.52 14.94
CA ASP A 210 -14.94 7.52 15.12
C ASP A 210 -15.67 7.03 13.84
N ALA A 211 -15.20 7.43 12.66
CA ALA A 211 -15.79 7.02 11.39
C ALA A 211 -15.54 5.53 11.08
N LEU A 212 -14.36 5.01 11.45
CA LEU A 212 -14.02 3.60 11.31
C LEU A 212 -14.80 2.73 12.33
N GLU A 213 -15.01 3.22 13.56
CA GLU A 213 -15.79 2.51 14.60
C GLU A 213 -17.29 2.39 14.26
N GLN A 214 -17.87 3.40 13.61
CA GLN A 214 -19.32 3.45 13.35
C GLN A 214 -19.81 2.49 12.26
N CYS A 215 -18.94 1.80 11.54
CA CYS A 215 -19.32 0.83 10.51
C CYS A 215 -19.36 -0.58 11.11
N THR A 216 -20.55 -1.00 11.52
CA THR A 216 -20.87 -2.24 12.25
C THR A 216 -21.01 -3.50 11.36
N ASP A 217 -20.40 -3.52 10.18
CA ASP A 217 -20.40 -4.69 9.30
C ASP A 217 -19.09 -5.48 9.54
N ASP A 218 -19.20 -6.76 9.90
CA ASP A 218 -18.07 -7.63 10.25
C ASP A 218 -16.96 -7.62 9.18
N LYS A 219 -17.31 -7.47 7.89
CA LYS A 219 -16.33 -7.35 6.80
C LYS A 219 -15.60 -6.00 6.79
N LYS A 220 -16.31 -4.92 7.13
CA LYS A 220 -15.75 -3.57 7.20
C LYS A 220 -14.87 -3.41 8.43
N SER A 221 -15.18 -4.10 9.53
CA SER A 221 -14.34 -4.13 10.71
C SER A 221 -12.92 -4.59 10.38
N ALA A 222 -12.73 -5.72 9.68
CA ALA A 222 -11.40 -6.20 9.31
C ALA A 222 -10.59 -5.19 8.47
N LEU A 223 -11.22 -4.59 7.46
CA LEU A 223 -10.61 -3.53 6.65
C LEU A 223 -10.11 -2.36 7.50
N TYR A 224 -10.87 -1.94 8.50
CA TYR A 224 -10.48 -0.81 9.33
C TYR A 224 -9.29 -1.11 10.22
N ILE A 225 -9.22 -2.31 10.78
CA ILE A 225 -8.06 -2.79 11.52
C ILE A 225 -6.82 -2.70 10.63
N ASP A 226 -6.92 -3.20 9.40
CA ASP A 226 -5.82 -3.16 8.45
C ASP A 226 -5.41 -1.71 8.12
N ILE A 227 -6.36 -0.80 7.89
CA ILE A 227 -6.06 0.63 7.67
C ILE A 227 -5.34 1.23 8.88
N ILE A 228 -5.76 0.93 10.10
CA ILE A 228 -5.15 1.43 11.33
C ILE A 228 -3.71 0.93 11.46
N ILE A 229 -3.47 -0.36 11.22
CA ILE A 229 -2.11 -0.93 11.21
C ILE A 229 -1.23 -0.21 10.17
N LEU A 230 -1.77 0.13 9.00
CA LEU A 230 -1.01 0.86 7.98
C LEU A 230 -0.71 2.31 8.40
N ILE A 231 -1.67 3.00 9.05
CA ILE A 231 -1.46 4.31 9.66
C ILE A 231 -0.33 4.24 10.69
N GLU A 232 -0.37 3.27 11.59
CA GLU A 232 0.63 3.09 12.64
C GLU A 232 2.03 2.87 12.07
N LYS A 233 2.16 2.03 11.04
CA LYS A 233 3.44 1.81 10.34
C LYS A 233 4.04 3.09 9.78
N ILE A 234 3.21 3.94 9.16
CA ILE A 234 3.68 5.22 8.64
C ILE A 234 4.00 6.18 9.79
N ALA A 235 3.14 6.25 10.82
CA ALA A 235 3.35 7.09 11.99
C ALA A 235 4.68 6.75 12.70
N ASP A 236 4.95 5.46 12.89
CA ASP A 236 6.17 4.96 13.49
C ASP A 236 7.43 5.36 12.71
N TYR A 237 7.33 5.38 11.39
CA TYR A 237 8.43 5.78 10.52
C TYR A 237 8.68 7.29 10.56
N ILE A 238 7.63 8.12 10.58
CA ILE A 238 7.79 9.58 10.47
C ILE A 238 7.99 10.29 11.81
N ILE A 239 7.45 9.75 12.91
CA ILE A 239 7.50 10.40 14.22
C ILE A 239 8.83 10.03 14.89
N PRO A 240 9.69 11.01 15.21
CA PRO A 240 10.94 10.75 15.92
C PRO A 240 10.74 9.94 17.20
N LYS A 241 11.60 8.97 17.46
CA LYS A 241 11.49 8.06 18.62
C LYS A 241 11.47 8.78 19.98
N ASN A 242 12.12 9.94 20.07
CA ASN A 242 12.17 10.77 21.28
C ASN A 242 10.89 11.61 21.50
N ASN A 243 9.91 11.55 20.59
CA ASN A 243 8.65 12.29 20.71
C ASN A 243 7.54 11.40 21.31
N GLU A 244 7.82 10.85 22.51
CA GLU A 244 6.96 9.87 23.20
C GLU A 244 5.53 10.39 23.39
N LYS A 245 5.37 11.66 23.76
CA LYS A 245 4.04 12.27 23.99
C LYS A 245 3.13 12.23 22.77
N ILE A 246 3.66 12.42 21.56
CA ILE A 246 2.84 12.35 20.34
C ILE A 246 2.55 10.89 20.00
N ARG A 247 3.52 9.99 20.17
CA ARG A 247 3.35 8.56 19.94
C ARG A 247 2.28 7.96 20.85
N GLU A 248 2.34 8.26 22.15
CA GLU A 248 1.34 7.85 23.14
C GLU A 248 -0.05 8.37 22.78
N ARG A 249 -0.22 9.67 22.54
CA ARG A 249 -1.53 10.24 22.22
C ARG A 249 -2.13 9.72 20.91
N LEU A 250 -1.31 9.47 19.89
CA LEU A 250 -1.79 8.84 18.66
C LEU A 250 -2.11 7.36 18.89
N GLY A 251 -1.28 6.64 19.65
CA GLY A 251 -1.54 5.24 20.03
C GLY A 251 -2.84 5.09 20.83
N ASP A 252 -3.11 5.99 21.78
CA ASP A 252 -4.36 5.99 22.56
C ASP A 252 -5.59 6.23 21.68
N LEU A 253 -5.47 7.09 20.67
CA LEU A 253 -6.55 7.37 19.71
C LEU A 253 -6.76 6.21 18.74
N MET A 254 -5.68 5.58 18.28
CA MET A 254 -5.72 4.56 17.22
C MET A 254 -5.89 3.13 17.76
N GLY A 255 -5.50 2.88 19.02
CA GLY A 255 -5.55 1.56 19.65
C GLY A 255 -6.12 1.55 21.08
N GLY A 256 -6.30 2.71 21.75
CA GLY A 256 -6.82 2.79 23.12
C GLY A 256 -8.34 2.69 23.27
N LYS A 257 -9.10 2.85 22.17
CA LYS A 257 -10.55 2.56 22.10
C LYS A 257 -10.89 1.25 21.39
N ILE A 258 -9.91 0.61 20.78
CA ILE A 258 -10.09 -0.67 20.11
C ILE A 258 -9.96 -1.77 21.17
N LEU A 259 -11.12 -2.23 21.66
CA LEU A 259 -11.25 -3.59 22.16
C LEU A 259 -10.54 -4.52 21.18
N GLN A 260 -9.53 -5.25 21.68
CA GLN A 260 -8.84 -6.34 20.96
C GLN A 260 -9.84 -7.07 20.04
N LEU A 261 -9.59 -7.01 18.73
CA LEU A 261 -10.61 -7.39 17.75
C LEU A 261 -10.72 -8.90 17.65
N GLU A 262 -11.91 -9.39 17.31
CA GLU A 262 -12.13 -10.84 17.21
C GLU A 262 -11.22 -11.50 16.16
N SER A 263 -10.84 -10.79 15.10
CA SER A 263 -9.89 -11.30 14.09
C SER A 263 -8.45 -11.41 14.61
N GLU A 264 -8.01 -10.50 15.48
CA GLU A 264 -6.73 -10.58 16.19
C GLU A 264 -6.77 -11.72 17.19
N ARG A 265 -7.87 -11.84 17.97
CA ARG A 265 -8.13 -12.99 18.85
C ARG A 265 -8.12 -14.30 18.07
N LEU A 266 -8.79 -14.40 16.93
CA LEU A 266 -8.85 -15.62 16.11
C LEU A 266 -7.51 -15.95 15.46
N ARG A 267 -6.72 -14.95 15.06
CA ARG A 267 -5.37 -15.15 14.52
C ARG A 267 -4.40 -15.59 15.61
N GLU A 268 -4.47 -14.98 16.78
CA GLU A 268 -3.71 -15.37 17.96
C GLU A 268 -4.12 -16.76 18.47
N GLU A 269 -5.42 -17.06 18.53
CA GLU A 269 -5.96 -18.39 18.86
C GLU A 269 -5.57 -19.44 17.83
N GLY A 270 -5.58 -19.09 16.53
CA GLY A 270 -5.12 -19.97 15.45
C GLY A 270 -3.63 -20.31 15.60
N GLN A 271 -2.78 -19.31 15.81
CA GLN A 271 -1.35 -19.50 16.04
C GLN A 271 -1.08 -20.26 17.34
N LYS A 272 -1.82 -19.96 18.40
CA LYS A 272 -1.72 -20.66 19.69
C LYS A 272 -2.15 -22.12 19.55
N THR A 273 -3.22 -22.40 18.82
CA THR A 273 -3.71 -23.76 18.55
C THR A 273 -2.71 -24.57 17.74
N GLU A 274 -2.10 -23.98 16.71
CA GLU A 274 -1.04 -24.65 15.93
C GLU A 274 0.20 -24.96 16.78
N ARG A 275 0.61 -24.02 17.64
CA ARG A 275 1.76 -24.21 18.55
C ARG A 275 1.46 -25.28 19.60
N ILE A 276 0.27 -25.29 20.19
CA ILE A 276 -0.17 -26.33 21.12
C ILE A 276 -0.19 -27.70 20.43
N ARG A 277 -0.77 -27.81 19.23
CA ARG A 277 -0.75 -29.06 18.45
C ARG A 277 0.67 -29.54 18.12
N ALA A 278 1.58 -28.63 17.80
CA ALA A 278 2.98 -28.97 17.59
C ALA A 278 3.63 -29.54 18.85
N ILE A 279 3.34 -28.97 20.03
CA ILE A 279 3.81 -29.49 21.32
C ILE A 279 3.22 -30.89 21.61
N GLN A 280 1.92 -31.08 21.41
CA GLN A 280 1.26 -32.38 21.61
C GLN A 280 1.86 -33.48 20.72
N ASN A 281 2.14 -33.16 19.45
CA ASN A 281 2.84 -34.06 18.54
C ASN A 281 4.26 -34.39 19.00
N MET A 282 5.00 -33.43 19.56
CA MET A 282 6.33 -33.70 20.11
C MET A 282 6.27 -34.60 21.36
N ILE A 283 5.25 -34.44 22.21
CA ILE A 283 5.02 -35.31 23.38
C ILE A 283 4.68 -36.73 22.94
N SER A 284 3.78 -36.91 21.96
CA SER A 284 3.41 -38.24 21.45
C SER A 284 4.56 -38.96 20.76
N LEU A 285 5.51 -38.21 20.18
CA LEU A 285 6.77 -38.73 19.64
C LEU A 285 7.85 -39.00 20.71
N GLY A 286 7.55 -38.77 22.00
CA GLY A 286 8.42 -39.10 23.13
C GLY A 286 9.53 -38.10 23.41
N LEU A 287 9.41 -36.84 22.96
CA LEU A 287 10.38 -35.79 23.32
C LEU A 287 10.24 -35.42 24.81
N THR A 288 11.38 -35.15 25.46
CA THR A 288 11.42 -34.71 26.86
C THR A 288 10.98 -33.25 27.00
N LYS A 289 10.37 -32.90 28.16
CA LYS A 289 9.94 -31.53 28.49
C LYS A 289 11.08 -30.51 28.23
N GLU A 290 12.29 -30.80 28.69
CA GLU A 290 13.47 -29.93 28.51
C GLU A 290 13.75 -29.59 27.04
N LYS A 291 13.58 -30.53 26.11
CA LYS A 291 13.80 -30.29 24.68
C LYS A 291 12.71 -29.42 24.08
N ILE A 292 11.46 -29.58 24.50
CA ILE A 292 10.33 -28.78 24.00
C ILE A 292 10.45 -27.33 24.49
N LEU A 293 10.87 -27.14 25.75
CA LEU A 293 11.06 -25.82 26.36
C LEU A 293 12.20 -24.98 25.76
N THR A 294 13.06 -25.58 24.92
CA THR A 294 14.04 -24.78 24.15
C THR A 294 13.40 -23.92 23.05
N LYS A 295 12.17 -24.24 22.63
CA LYS A 295 11.48 -23.56 21.51
C LYS A 295 10.10 -23.01 21.90
N TYR A 296 9.47 -23.56 22.94
CA TYR A 296 8.14 -23.19 23.42
C TYR A 296 8.20 -22.82 24.90
N SER A 297 7.26 -22.01 25.39
CA SER A 297 7.24 -21.60 26.80
C SER A 297 6.70 -22.71 27.70
N GLU A 298 6.96 -22.59 29.01
CA GLU A 298 6.44 -23.53 30.01
C GLU A 298 4.91 -23.48 30.10
N GLU A 299 4.31 -22.30 29.95
CA GLU A 299 2.85 -22.12 29.89
C GLU A 299 2.23 -22.85 28.69
N GLU A 300 2.83 -22.75 27.50
CA GLU A 300 2.36 -23.45 26.30
C GLU A 300 2.43 -24.98 26.46
N TYR A 301 3.48 -25.47 27.14
CA TYR A 301 3.65 -26.90 27.42
C TYR A 301 2.59 -27.43 28.39
N GLU A 302 2.33 -26.72 29.50
CA GLU A 302 1.32 -27.13 30.47
C GLU A 302 -0.09 -27.12 29.90
N GLU A 303 -0.41 -26.11 29.08
CA GLU A 303 -1.70 -26.01 28.39
C GLU A 303 -1.90 -27.18 27.41
N ALA A 304 -0.85 -27.57 26.66
CA ALA A 304 -0.87 -28.70 25.75
C ALA A 304 -1.08 -30.05 26.46
N VAL A 305 -0.41 -30.27 27.60
CA VAL A 305 -0.58 -31.48 28.42
C VAL A 305 -2.00 -31.55 29.01
N LYS A 306 -2.52 -30.41 29.48
CA LYS A 306 -3.87 -30.33 30.04
C LYS A 306 -4.94 -30.65 29.00
N THR A 307 -4.78 -30.18 27.76
CA THR A 307 -5.73 -30.48 26.67
C THR A 307 -5.69 -31.95 26.25
N MET A 308 -4.52 -32.59 26.21
CA MET A 308 -4.40 -34.03 25.92
C MET A 308 -5.10 -34.91 26.96
N LEU A 309 -5.13 -34.51 28.23
CA LEU A 309 -5.79 -35.24 29.32
C LEU A 309 -7.33 -35.15 29.27
N VAL A 310 -7.88 -34.18 28.55
CA VAL A 310 -9.33 -33.98 28.39
C VAL A 310 -9.88 -34.73 27.17
N GLU A 311 -9.01 -35.04 26.20
CA GLU A 311 -9.36 -35.76 24.96
C GLU A 311 -9.12 -37.29 25.03
N ALA A 312 -8.66 -37.81 26.17
CA ALA A 312 -8.39 -39.23 26.44
C ALA A 312 -9.56 -39.91 27.17
#